data_AF-A0A952H506-F1
#
_entry.id   AF-A0A952H506-F1
#
_cell.length_a   1.000
_cell.length_b   1.000
_cell.length_c   1.000
_cell.angle_alpha   90.00
_cell.angle_beta   90.00
_cell.angle_gamma   90.00
#
_symmetry.space_group_name_H-M   'P 1'
#
loop_
_entity.id
_entity.type
_entity.pdbx_description
1 polymer ?
#
loop_
_entity_poly.entity_id
_entity_poly.type
_entity_poly.pdbx_seq_one_letter_code
_entity_poly.pdbx_strand_id
1 'polypeptide(L)'
;MKRLFLLAALATAGVGSVRADEPASPSPAPKLIQKVLRSTDYRRNWTVAYTLSGSKLSIHCQKSDTGRCGVRVIDAPRLDAPAAELQIEWLGLKTGDWAMRTLKGKAYAICIQPDVGRDDACEPLDALTPL
;
A
#
# COMPACT_ATOMS: atom_id res chain seq x y z
N MET A 1 47.41 -35.89 -53.68
CA MET A 1 46.49 -36.45 -52.65
C MET A 1 45.05 -36.19 -53.09
N LYS A 2 44.17 -37.14 -52.78
CA LYS A 2 42.83 -37.36 -53.32
C LYS A 2 41.76 -36.65 -52.46
N ARG A 3 40.57 -36.44 -53.05
CA ARG A 3 39.25 -35.98 -52.50
C ARG A 3 38.96 -34.50 -52.81
N LEU A 4 38.15 -34.16 -53.82
CA LEU A 4 36.70 -34.39 -54.04
C LEU A 4 35.85 -33.89 -52.86
N PHE A 5 35.11 -32.79 -53.06
CA PHE A 5 33.66 -32.71 -52.83
C PHE A 5 33.10 -31.45 -53.52
N LEU A 6 32.22 -31.69 -54.50
CA LEU A 6 31.26 -30.73 -55.04
C LEU A 6 30.00 -30.79 -54.16
N LEU A 7 29.22 -29.70 -54.17
CA LEU A 7 27.75 -29.59 -54.15
C LEU A 7 27.15 -28.68 -53.07
N ALA A 8 26.38 -27.72 -53.61
CA ALA A 8 25.02 -27.34 -53.20
C ALA A 8 24.85 -26.54 -51.88
N ALA A 9 23.91 -25.63 -51.73
CA ALA A 9 22.98 -24.92 -52.61
C ALA A 9 22.15 -23.96 -51.71
N LEU A 10 21.24 -23.22 -52.35
CA LEU A 10 20.11 -22.43 -51.79
C LEU A 10 20.49 -21.11 -51.08
N ALA A 11 20.27 -19.95 -51.69
CA ALA A 11 18.99 -19.31 -51.98
C ALA A 11 18.25 -18.78 -50.73
N THR A 12 18.26 -17.46 -50.63
CA THR A 12 17.14 -16.56 -50.29
C THR A 12 16.28 -16.83 -49.07
N ALA A 13 16.17 -15.80 -48.23
CA ALA A 13 14.92 -15.13 -47.81
C ALA A 13 14.88 -14.88 -46.30
N GLY A 14 14.34 -13.72 -45.94
CA GLY A 14 13.87 -13.46 -44.58
C GLY A 14 14.48 -12.22 -43.97
N VAL A 15 14.02 -11.06 -44.42
CA VAL A 15 14.02 -9.83 -43.61
C VAL A 15 13.14 -10.13 -42.41
N GLY A 16 13.74 -10.67 -41.34
CA GLY A 16 13.08 -10.82 -40.06
C GLY A 16 13.07 -9.45 -39.39
N SER A 17 11.98 -8.70 -39.57
CA SER A 17 11.65 -7.59 -38.67
C SER A 17 11.71 -8.11 -37.25
N VAL A 18 12.75 -7.72 -36.53
CA VAL A 18 12.76 -7.74 -35.08
C VAL A 18 11.64 -6.81 -34.67
N ARG A 19 10.46 -7.37 -34.36
CA ARG A 19 9.50 -6.68 -33.50
C ARG A 19 10.27 -6.44 -32.23
N ALA A 20 10.64 -5.18 -32.01
CA ALA A 20 10.92 -4.71 -30.67
C ALA A 20 9.66 -5.03 -29.87
N ASP A 21 9.73 -6.07 -29.06
CA ASP A 21 8.82 -6.25 -27.94
C ASP A 21 8.86 -4.92 -27.19
N GLU A 22 7.74 -4.19 -27.27
CA GLU A 22 7.49 -3.05 -26.42
C GLU A 22 7.75 -3.52 -24.99
N PRO A 23 8.67 -2.89 -24.23
CA PRO A 23 8.92 -3.32 -22.87
C PRO A 23 7.59 -3.19 -22.14
N ALA A 24 7.01 -4.34 -21.78
CA ALA A 24 5.87 -4.41 -20.89
C ALA A 24 6.21 -3.49 -19.73
N SER A 25 5.49 -2.35 -19.65
CA SER A 25 5.70 -1.37 -18.59
C SER A 25 5.74 -2.16 -17.29
N PRO A 26 6.82 -2.08 -16.49
CA PRO A 26 6.91 -2.85 -15.27
C PRO A 26 5.68 -2.52 -14.44
N SER A 27 4.78 -3.50 -14.30
CA SER A 27 3.59 -3.33 -13.48
C SER A 27 4.09 -2.90 -12.10
N PRO A 28 3.62 -1.76 -11.57
CA PRO A 28 4.18 -1.20 -10.35
C PRO A 28 4.13 -2.27 -9.27
N ALA A 29 5.31 -2.67 -8.79
CA ALA A 29 5.41 -3.68 -7.74
C ALA A 29 4.52 -3.24 -6.57
N PRO A 30 3.78 -4.17 -5.93
CA PRO A 30 2.87 -3.83 -4.84
C PRO A 30 3.65 -3.07 -3.77
N LYS A 31 3.28 -1.81 -3.56
CA LYS A 31 3.95 -0.92 -2.60
C LYS A 31 3.60 -1.40 -1.19
N LEU A 32 4.57 -2.03 -0.54
CA LEU A 32 4.48 -2.37 0.88
C LEU A 32 4.85 -1.14 1.72
N ILE A 33 3.90 -0.58 2.45
CA ILE A 33 4.17 0.49 3.42
C ILE A 33 4.11 -0.13 4.81
N GLN A 34 5.20 -0.06 5.57
CA GLN A 34 5.23 -0.45 6.97
C GLN A 34 5.68 0.74 7.82
N LYS A 35 4.86 1.13 8.80
CA LYS A 35 5.23 2.20 9.74
C LYS A 35 4.92 1.79 11.17
N VAL A 36 5.77 2.28 12.09
CA VAL A 36 5.57 2.20 13.53
C VAL A 36 5.42 3.62 14.06
N LEU A 37 4.28 3.91 14.65
CA LEU A 37 3.94 5.20 15.22
C LEU A 37 4.00 5.09 16.74
N ARG A 38 4.61 6.10 17.38
CA ARG A 38 4.81 6.18 18.82
C ARG A 38 4.25 7.50 19.34
N SER A 39 3.84 7.52 20.59
CA SER A 39 3.41 8.76 21.24
C SER A 39 4.48 9.85 21.17
N THR A 40 4.05 11.06 20.83
CA THR A 40 4.86 12.28 20.86
C THR A 40 4.71 13.03 22.20
N ASP A 41 3.61 12.79 22.92
CA ASP A 41 3.39 13.30 24.27
C ASP A 41 3.85 12.25 25.27
N TYR A 42 5.03 12.48 25.89
CA TYR A 42 5.67 11.61 26.88
C TYR A 42 4.78 11.23 28.07
N ARG A 43 3.61 11.85 28.24
CA ARG A 43 2.63 11.53 29.29
C ARG A 43 1.92 10.19 29.09
N ARG A 44 1.82 9.68 27.86
CA ARG A 44 1.14 8.41 27.56
C ARG A 44 1.95 7.62 26.56
N ASN A 45 2.40 6.42 26.92
CA ASN A 45 3.12 5.56 25.98
C ASN A 45 2.14 4.70 25.20
N TRP A 46 2.24 4.81 23.88
CA TRP A 46 1.59 3.88 22.97
C TRP A 46 2.48 3.65 21.75
N THR A 47 2.31 2.47 21.15
CA THR A 47 2.96 2.07 19.92
C THR A 47 1.93 1.34 19.07
N VAL A 48 1.78 1.77 17.82
CA VAL A 48 0.98 1.06 16.82
C VAL A 48 1.85 0.83 15.60
N ALA A 49 1.77 -0.38 15.06
CA ALA A 49 2.32 -0.70 13.76
C ALA A 49 1.19 -0.83 12.75
N TYR A 50 1.43 -0.39 11.52
CA TYR A 50 0.54 -0.70 10.42
C TYR A 50 1.33 -1.09 9.16
N THR A 51 0.71 -1.95 8.37
CA THR A 51 1.21 -2.41 7.08
C THR A 51 0.12 -2.25 6.03
N LEU A 52 0.46 -1.67 4.89
CA LEU A 52 -0.39 -1.61 3.71
C LEU A 52 0.26 -2.40 2.58
N SER A 53 -0.49 -3.33 1.98
CA SER A 53 -0.09 -4.08 0.79
C SER A 53 -1.24 -4.04 -0.23
N GLY A 54 -1.04 -3.31 -1.32
CA GLY A 54 -2.15 -2.92 -2.21
C GLY A 54 -3.18 -2.12 -1.42
N SER A 55 -4.44 -2.57 -1.43
CA SER A 55 -5.53 -1.95 -0.65
C SER A 55 -5.77 -2.58 0.73
N LYS A 56 -4.97 -3.59 1.13
CA LYS A 56 -5.14 -4.30 2.40
C LYS A 56 -4.33 -3.64 3.50
N LEU A 57 -5.02 -3.03 4.44
CA LEU A 57 -4.46 -2.39 5.63
C LEU A 57 -4.54 -3.35 6.82
N SER A 58 -3.39 -3.61 7.45
CA SER A 58 -3.28 -4.35 8.72
C SER A 58 -2.75 -3.40 9.80
N ILE A 59 -3.39 -3.38 10.96
CA ILE A 59 -3.10 -2.48 12.08
C ILE A 59 -2.92 -3.31 13.34
N HIS A 60 -1.87 -3.04 14.12
CA HIS A 60 -1.54 -3.73 15.35
C HIS A 60 -1.29 -2.76 16.51
N CYS A 61 -2.04 -2.90 17.59
CA CYS A 61 -1.75 -2.17 18.83
C CYS A 61 -0.64 -2.90 19.59
N GLN A 62 0.59 -2.44 19.46
CA GLN A 62 1.76 -3.08 20.06
C GLN A 62 1.89 -2.78 21.55
N LYS A 63 1.61 -1.54 21.94
CA LYS A 63 1.72 -1.08 23.33
C LYS A 63 0.71 0.03 23.57
N SER A 64 0.08 0.04 24.74
CA SER A 64 -0.62 1.20 25.26
C SER A 64 -0.69 1.14 26.79
N ASP A 65 -0.39 2.25 27.45
CA ASP A 65 -0.52 2.37 28.92
C ASP A 65 -1.99 2.30 29.38
N THR A 66 -2.95 2.65 28.52
CA THR A 66 -4.40 2.54 28.80
C THR A 66 -4.96 1.14 28.46
N GLY A 67 -4.10 0.25 27.96
CA GLY A 67 -4.48 -1.08 27.47
C GLY A 67 -5.13 -1.08 26.10
N ARG A 68 -5.38 0.08 25.47
CA ARG A 68 -6.00 0.19 24.14
C ARG A 68 -5.35 1.25 23.26
N CYS A 69 -5.40 1.06 21.95
CA CYS A 69 -5.03 2.06 20.94
C CYS A 69 -6.28 2.51 20.19
N GLY A 70 -6.51 3.82 20.13
CA GLY A 70 -7.49 4.44 19.24
C GLY A 70 -6.86 4.72 17.88
N VAL A 71 -7.40 4.16 16.82
CA VAL A 71 -6.90 4.39 15.45
C VAL A 71 -8.04 4.91 14.58
N ARG A 72 -7.82 6.08 13.97
CA ARG A 72 -8.73 6.65 12.97
C ARG A 72 -8.18 6.33 11.59
N VAL A 73 -9.00 5.68 10.76
CA VAL A 73 -8.67 5.37 9.37
C VAL A 73 -9.52 6.26 8.48
N ILE A 74 -8.88 6.96 7.55
CA ILE A 74 -9.51 7.81 6.55
C ILE A 74 -9.22 7.20 5.19
N ASP A 75 -10.27 6.99 4.38
CA ASP A 75 -10.21 6.42 3.04
C ASP A 75 -10.87 7.38 2.03
N ALA A 76 -10.10 7.85 1.05
CA ALA A 76 -10.44 9.06 0.29
C ALA A 76 -9.71 9.21 -1.06
N PRO A 77 -10.29 9.90 -2.05
CA PRO A 77 -11.71 9.81 -2.38
C PRO A 77 -12.07 8.36 -2.72
N ARG A 78 -13.28 7.93 -2.35
CA ARG A 78 -13.76 6.58 -2.63
C ARG A 78 -14.01 6.33 -4.13
N LEU A 79 -13.63 5.15 -4.62
CA LEU A 79 -13.87 4.77 -6.02
C LEU A 79 -15.34 4.47 -6.30
N ASP A 80 -16.08 3.99 -5.30
CA ASP A 80 -17.49 3.60 -5.39
C ASP A 80 -18.46 4.74 -5.04
N ALA A 81 -17.94 5.93 -4.71
CA ALA A 81 -18.71 7.14 -4.44
C ALA A 81 -18.04 8.33 -5.16
N PRO A 82 -18.49 8.72 -6.37
CA PRO A 82 -17.78 9.67 -7.23
C PRO A 82 -17.90 11.15 -6.82
N ALA A 83 -18.75 11.49 -5.84
CA ALA A 83 -18.58 12.75 -5.09
C ALA A 83 -17.51 12.51 -4.02
N ALA A 84 -16.61 13.47 -3.76
CA ALA A 84 -15.45 13.33 -2.86
C ALA A 84 -15.82 12.96 -1.41
N GLU A 85 -16.28 11.72 -1.21
CA GLU A 85 -16.77 11.22 0.05
C GLU A 85 -15.63 10.51 0.75
N LEU A 86 -15.34 11.00 1.94
CA LEU A 86 -14.37 10.43 2.86
C LEU A 86 -15.09 9.37 3.68
N GLN A 87 -14.57 8.15 3.72
CA GLN A 87 -14.96 7.21 4.77
C GLN A 87 -14.01 7.35 5.94
N ILE A 88 -14.57 7.58 7.12
CA ILE A 88 -13.83 7.72 8.37
C ILE A 88 -14.30 6.62 9.32
N GLU A 89 -13.37 5.81 9.81
CA GLU A 89 -13.64 4.76 10.78
C GLU A 89 -12.75 4.93 12.02
N TRP A 90 -13.34 4.74 13.20
CA TRP A 90 -12.61 4.67 14.46
C TRP A 90 -12.50 3.21 14.93
N LEU A 91 -11.28 2.80 15.26
CA LEU A 91 -10.94 1.47 15.77
C LEU A 91 -10.42 1.60 17.21
N GLY A 92 -11.03 0.86 18.13
CA GLY A 92 -10.52 0.67 19.49
C GLY A 92 -9.90 -0.71 19.66
N LEU A 93 -8.58 -0.82 19.53
CA LEU A 93 -7.86 -2.09 19.61
C LEU A 93 -7.32 -2.31 21.02
N LYS A 94 -7.43 -3.52 21.59
CA LYS A 94 -6.69 -3.83 22.82
C LYS A 94 -5.22 -4.02 22.50
N THR A 95 -4.36 -3.83 23.50
CA THR A 95 -2.92 -4.13 23.35
C THR A 95 -2.73 -5.60 22.99
N GLY A 96 -1.99 -5.87 21.92
CA GLY A 96 -1.81 -7.19 21.32
C GLY A 96 -2.75 -7.48 20.15
N ASP A 97 -3.88 -6.78 20.03
CA ASP A 97 -4.90 -7.06 19.02
C ASP A 97 -4.59 -6.45 17.65
N TRP A 98 -5.17 -7.06 16.63
CA TRP A 98 -5.06 -6.68 15.23
C TRP A 98 -6.41 -6.27 14.65
N ALA A 99 -6.38 -5.37 13.66
CA ALA A 99 -7.49 -5.13 12.76
C ALA A 99 -7.03 -5.15 11.31
N MET A 100 -7.88 -5.69 10.44
CA MET A 100 -7.67 -5.71 9.00
C MET A 100 -8.78 -4.93 8.31
N ARG A 101 -8.42 -4.11 7.34
CA ARG A 101 -9.35 -3.32 6.51
C ARG A 101 -8.95 -3.39 5.05
N THR A 102 -9.94 -3.30 4.17
CA THR A 102 -9.72 -3.13 2.74
C THR A 102 -10.16 -1.71 2.38
N LEU A 103 -9.20 -0.91 1.94
CA LEU A 103 -9.43 0.45 1.48
C LEU A 103 -10.03 0.42 0.06
N LYS A 104 -10.94 1.35 -0.21
CA LYS A 104 -11.68 1.46 -1.48
C LYS A 104 -11.42 2.77 -2.20
N GLY A 105 -10.74 3.72 -1.56
CA GLY A 105 -10.38 4.99 -2.15
C GLY A 105 -9.10 4.97 -2.95
N LYS A 106 -8.67 6.18 -3.33
CA LYS A 106 -7.42 6.42 -4.07
C LYS A 106 -6.26 6.86 -3.18
N ALA A 107 -6.54 7.18 -1.93
CA ALA A 107 -5.61 7.66 -0.92
C ALA A 107 -6.15 7.34 0.48
N TYR A 108 -5.28 7.43 1.48
CA TYR A 108 -5.62 7.10 2.86
C TYR A 108 -4.83 7.92 3.87
N ALA A 109 -5.36 8.05 5.08
CA ALA A 109 -4.61 8.55 6.23
C ALA A 109 -4.90 7.68 7.46
N ILE A 110 -3.92 7.57 8.35
CA ILE A 110 -4.03 6.85 9.62
C ILE A 110 -3.59 7.80 10.72
N CYS A 111 -4.50 8.06 11.65
CA CYS A 111 -4.24 8.86 12.83
C CYS A 111 -4.36 7.98 14.07
N ILE A 112 -3.50 8.21 15.05
CA ILE A 112 -3.42 7.34 16.22
C ILE A 112 -3.50 8.17 17.48
N GLN A 113 -4.33 7.71 18.41
CA GLN A 113 -4.58 8.35 19.68
C GLN A 113 -4.64 7.32 20.81
N PRO A 114 -4.35 7.76 22.04
CA PRO A 114 -4.50 6.90 23.22
C PRO A 114 -5.96 6.54 23.51
N ASP A 115 -6.92 7.38 23.09
CA ASP A 115 -8.36 7.22 23.34
C ASP A 115 -9.17 7.30 22.03
N VAL A 116 -10.28 6.59 21.95
CA VAL A 116 -11.18 6.59 20.78
C VAL A 116 -12.08 7.84 20.81
N GLY A 117 -12.28 8.48 19.65
CA GLY A 117 -13.34 9.48 19.47
C GLY A 117 -12.95 10.93 19.79
N ARG A 118 -11.65 11.23 19.90
CA ARG A 118 -11.15 12.61 19.94
C ARG A 118 -10.79 13.04 18.51
N ASP A 119 -11.57 13.95 17.93
CA ASP A 119 -11.41 14.36 16.53
C ASP A 119 -10.36 15.48 16.32
N ASP A 120 -9.82 16.04 17.41
CA ASP A 120 -9.00 17.26 17.40
C ASP A 120 -7.55 17.06 16.97
N ALA A 121 -7.04 15.82 16.91
CA ALA A 121 -5.64 15.56 16.55
C ALA A 121 -5.44 15.07 15.11
N CYS A 122 -6.44 15.18 14.22
CA CYS A 122 -6.22 14.85 12.82
C CYS A 122 -7.00 15.76 11.86
N GLU A 123 -6.29 16.64 11.16
CA GLU A 123 -6.79 17.32 9.97
C GLU A 123 -6.67 16.33 8.79
N PRO A 124 -7.80 15.80 8.30
CA PRO A 124 -7.81 14.54 7.54
C PRO A 124 -7.35 14.68 6.07
N LEU A 125 -7.33 15.89 5.52
CA LEU A 125 -7.10 16.12 4.09
C LEU A 125 -5.63 16.35 3.74
N ASP A 126 -4.87 17.01 4.61
CA ASP A 126 -3.49 17.40 4.33
C ASP A 126 -2.49 16.23 4.47
N ALA A 127 -2.92 15.13 5.10
CA ALA A 127 -2.09 13.97 5.40
C ALA A 127 -2.37 12.74 4.50
N LEU A 128 -3.17 12.89 3.43
CA LEU A 128 -3.54 11.78 2.55
C LEU A 128 -2.33 11.21 1.80
N THR A 129 -2.12 9.91 1.93
CA THR A 129 -1.12 9.13 1.21
C THR A 129 -1.79 8.41 0.04
N PRO A 130 -1.30 8.54 -1.21
CA PRO A 130 -1.85 7.80 -2.35
C PRO A 130 -1.74 6.28 -2.18
N LEU A 131 -2.77 5.56 -2.63
CA LEU A 131 -2.84 4.09 -2.69
C LEU A 131 -2.28 3.53 -4.00
#